data_AF-A0A6P3X2B9-F1
#
_entry.id   AF-A0A6P3X2B9-F1
#
_cell.length_a   1.000
_cell.length_b   1.000
_cell.length_c   1.000
_cell.angle_alpha   90.00
_cell.angle_beta   90.00
_cell.angle_gamma   90.00
#
_symmetry.space_group_name_H-M   'P 1'
#
loop_
_entity.id
_entity.type
_entity.pdbx_description
1 polymer ?
#
loop_
_entity_poly.entity_id
_entity_poly.type
_entity_poly.pdbx_seq_one_letter_code
_entity_poly.pdbx_strand_id
1 'polypeptide(L)'
;MLKDHTPTTQALLGTLFTWALTAAGAALVIVIRGKQRKLLDVSLGFAGGVMVAASYWSLLAPAIEMATESKIYGANGEYAFVPVAVGFVIGAAFVYGTDVLISTLGIQSPNVLLAMQSVGFYEQNSRRRQIAHINRPTESGEIGTVYEDPNNEARNNQWRRILLLVVAITVHNIPEGLAVGVGFGAIGSSASATFENARNLAIGIGIQNFPEGLAVALPLQAAGISTLKSFWYGQLSGMVEPIAGVLGAVGVTLAAPALPYALAFAAGAMIYVVIDDIVPEAHQSGNGKLASWAAVVGFLVMMSLDVGLG
;
A
#
# COMPACT_ATOMS: atom_id res chain seq x y z
N MET A 1 -19.47 -5.59 -7.44
CA MET A 1 -20.38 -4.57 -6.88
C MET A 1 -21.65 -4.53 -7.70
N LEU A 2 -22.56 -5.48 -7.48
CA LEU A 2 -23.80 -5.60 -8.25
C LEU A 2 -24.92 -5.83 -7.25
N LYS A 3 -26.00 -5.05 -7.24
CA LYS A 3 -27.08 -5.22 -6.25
C LYS A 3 -27.60 -6.67 -6.26
N ASP A 4 -28.06 -7.16 -5.11
CA ASP A 4 -28.67 -8.49 -4.90
C ASP A 4 -27.75 -9.73 -4.79
N HIS A 5 -26.44 -9.54 -4.61
CA HIS A 5 -25.52 -10.63 -4.26
C HIS A 5 -25.18 -10.70 -2.77
N THR A 6 -24.71 -11.87 -2.31
CA THR A 6 -24.30 -12.09 -0.91
C THR A 6 -23.19 -11.13 -0.48
N PRO A 7 -23.12 -10.73 0.80
CA PRO A 7 -22.06 -9.85 1.31
C PRO A 7 -20.64 -10.33 0.96
N THR A 8 -20.40 -11.63 1.03
CA THR A 8 -19.12 -12.26 0.65
C THR A 8 -18.80 -12.10 -0.84
N THR A 9 -19.80 -12.23 -1.71
CA THR A 9 -19.63 -12.02 -3.16
C THR A 9 -19.36 -10.55 -3.46
N GLN A 10 -20.04 -9.63 -2.77
CA GLN A 10 -19.79 -8.20 -2.93
C GLN A 10 -18.39 -7.80 -2.48
N ALA A 11 -17.96 -8.31 -1.31
CA ALA A 11 -16.63 -8.11 -0.79
C ALA A 11 -15.57 -8.62 -1.75
N LEU A 12 -15.74 -9.84 -2.30
CA LEU A 12 -14.84 -10.38 -3.31
C LEU A 12 -14.83 -9.51 -4.57
N LEU A 13 -15.97 -9.09 -5.09
CA LEU A 13 -16.02 -8.23 -6.27
C LEU A 13 -15.43 -6.84 -6.02
N GLY A 14 -15.65 -6.28 -4.83
CA GLY A 14 -15.10 -4.98 -4.42
C GLY A 14 -13.57 -5.04 -4.31
N THR A 15 -13.06 -6.07 -3.65
CA THR A 15 -11.61 -6.28 -3.49
C THR A 15 -10.91 -6.75 -4.76
N LEU A 16 -11.59 -7.46 -5.65
CA LEU A 16 -11.07 -7.72 -7.00
C LEU A 16 -11.00 -6.42 -7.82
N PHE A 17 -11.93 -5.49 -7.62
CA PHE A 17 -11.88 -4.18 -8.24
C PHE A 17 -10.71 -3.35 -7.72
N THR A 18 -10.50 -3.28 -6.40
CA THR A 18 -9.38 -2.54 -5.81
C THR A 18 -8.03 -3.13 -6.25
N TRP A 19 -7.88 -4.46 -6.17
CA TRP A 19 -6.70 -5.16 -6.69
C TRP A 19 -6.49 -4.92 -8.19
N ALA A 20 -7.55 -4.91 -8.99
CA ALA A 20 -7.44 -4.63 -10.42
C ALA A 20 -6.90 -3.22 -10.71
N LEU A 21 -7.23 -2.24 -9.85
CA LEU A 21 -6.63 -0.90 -9.95
C LEU A 21 -5.17 -0.89 -9.50
N THR A 22 -4.77 -1.65 -8.47
CA THR A 22 -3.35 -1.90 -8.15
C THR A 22 -2.62 -2.49 -9.35
N ALA A 23 -3.20 -3.51 -9.98
CA ALA A 23 -2.62 -4.15 -11.15
C ALA A 23 -2.53 -3.20 -12.36
N ALA A 24 -3.56 -2.39 -12.61
CA ALA A 24 -3.55 -1.39 -13.67
C ALA A 24 -2.49 -0.30 -13.43
N GLY A 25 -2.34 0.13 -12.18
CA GLY A 25 -1.28 1.01 -11.71
C GLY A 25 0.11 0.43 -11.94
N ALA A 26 0.33 -0.82 -11.55
CA ALA A 26 1.58 -1.53 -11.79
C ALA A 26 1.86 -1.68 -13.30
N ALA A 27 0.84 -1.92 -14.13
CA ALA A 27 0.98 -2.10 -15.57
C ALA A 27 1.48 -0.84 -16.28
N LEU A 28 1.29 0.35 -15.70
CA LEU A 28 1.84 1.59 -16.25
C LEU A 28 3.38 1.57 -16.34
N VAL A 29 4.08 0.71 -15.60
CA VAL A 29 5.53 0.48 -15.74
C VAL A 29 5.95 0.01 -17.15
N ILE A 30 5.00 -0.51 -17.94
CA ILE A 30 5.19 -0.90 -19.34
C ILE A 30 5.39 0.32 -20.24
N VAL A 31 4.68 1.41 -19.94
CA VAL A 31 4.70 2.67 -20.71
C VAL A 31 5.66 3.68 -20.07
N ILE A 32 5.56 3.83 -18.75
CA ILE A 32 6.34 4.74 -17.93
C ILE A 32 7.61 4.03 -17.49
N ARG A 33 8.76 4.62 -17.83
CA ARG A 33 10.06 4.09 -17.42
C ARG A 33 10.51 4.68 -16.10
N GLY A 34 11.12 3.85 -15.25
CA GLY A 34 11.66 4.18 -13.92
C GLY A 34 12.76 5.26 -13.90
N LYS A 35 13.15 5.82 -15.04
CA LYS A 35 13.99 7.02 -15.12
C LYS A 35 13.22 8.32 -14.87
N GLN A 36 11.88 8.31 -14.91
CA GLN A 36 11.05 9.50 -14.73
C GLN A 36 10.76 9.77 -13.23
N ARG A 37 11.79 10.12 -12.46
CA ARG A 37 11.64 10.32 -11.01
C ARG A 37 10.57 11.36 -10.62
N LYS A 38 10.42 12.42 -11.42
CA LYS A 38 9.35 13.41 -11.26
C LYS A 38 7.94 12.80 -11.29
N LEU A 39 7.71 11.79 -12.12
CA LEU A 39 6.40 11.14 -12.22
C LEU A 39 6.13 10.23 -11.01
N LEU A 40 7.16 9.53 -10.51
CA LEU A 40 7.07 8.76 -9.28
C LEU A 40 6.75 9.65 -8.06
N ASP A 41 7.46 10.78 -7.92
CA ASP A 41 7.24 11.70 -6.80
C ASP A 41 5.81 12.30 -6.85
N VAL A 42 5.31 12.59 -8.05
CA VAL A 42 3.92 13.06 -8.26
C VAL A 42 2.91 11.97 -7.94
N SER A 43 3.12 10.72 -8.38
CA SER A 43 2.20 9.61 -8.09
C SER A 43 2.15 9.28 -6.60
N LEU A 44 3.31 9.28 -5.93
CA LEU A 44 3.41 9.08 -4.47
C LEU A 44 2.72 10.21 -3.70
N GLY A 45 2.98 11.47 -4.09
CA GLY A 45 2.29 12.62 -3.50
C GLY A 45 0.78 12.50 -3.63
N PHE A 46 0.28 12.24 -4.84
CA PHE A 46 -1.14 12.03 -5.11
C PHE A 46 -1.74 10.89 -4.26
N ALA A 47 -1.08 9.72 -4.21
CA ALA A 47 -1.51 8.59 -3.38
C ALA A 47 -1.59 8.98 -1.91
N GLY A 48 -0.55 9.61 -1.35
CA GLY A 48 -0.54 10.06 0.04
C GLY A 48 -1.67 11.05 0.34
N GLY A 49 -2.00 11.93 -0.60
CA GLY A 49 -3.16 12.80 -0.53
C GLY A 49 -4.50 12.06 -0.43
N VAL A 50 -4.72 11.08 -1.32
CA VAL A 50 -5.92 10.22 -1.32
C VAL A 50 -6.01 9.45 0.00
N MET A 51 -4.92 8.81 0.43
CA MET A 51 -4.84 8.03 1.68
C MET A 51 -5.19 8.86 2.92
N VAL A 52 -4.70 10.10 3.01
CA VAL A 52 -5.01 11.00 4.14
C VAL A 52 -6.50 11.36 4.16
N ALA A 53 -7.10 11.63 3.01
CA ALA A 53 -8.54 11.87 2.93
C ALA A 53 -9.34 10.61 3.27
N ALA A 54 -9.03 9.46 2.67
CA ALA A 54 -9.70 8.19 2.91
C ALA A 54 -9.64 7.76 4.39
N SER A 55 -8.51 8.02 5.05
CA SER A 55 -8.34 7.78 6.49
C SER A 55 -9.39 8.48 7.34
N TYR A 56 -9.79 9.71 6.96
CA TYR A 56 -10.81 10.44 7.68
C TYR A 56 -12.23 10.02 7.24
N TRP A 57 -12.55 10.25 5.97
CA TRP A 57 -13.93 10.15 5.49
C TRP A 57 -14.44 8.72 5.37
N SER A 58 -13.59 7.81 4.92
CA SER A 58 -14.01 6.44 4.61
C SER A 58 -13.73 5.46 5.74
N LEU A 59 -12.91 5.85 6.73
CA LEU A 59 -12.53 5.01 7.88
C LEU A 59 -12.89 5.63 9.23
N LEU A 60 -12.31 6.77 9.61
CA LEU A 60 -12.54 7.36 10.94
C LEU A 60 -13.97 7.87 11.15
N ALA A 61 -14.55 8.58 10.19
CA ALA A 61 -15.91 9.11 10.31
C ALA A 61 -16.95 7.98 10.49
N PRO A 62 -16.95 6.90 9.66
CA PRO A 62 -17.77 5.73 9.89
C PRO A 62 -17.48 5.04 11.23
N ALA A 63 -16.21 4.93 11.65
CA ALA A 63 -15.85 4.33 12.94
C ALA A 63 -16.46 5.11 14.13
N ILE A 64 -16.39 6.44 14.10
CA ILE A 64 -16.97 7.33 15.13
C ILE A 64 -18.48 7.19 15.16
N GLU A 65 -19.12 7.18 13.99
CA GLU A 65 -20.56 7.03 13.87
C GLU A 65 -21.03 5.68 14.42
N MET A 66 -20.40 4.58 14.00
CA MET A 66 -20.71 3.24 14.50
C MET A 66 -20.50 3.12 16.01
N ALA A 67 -19.43 3.72 16.55
CA ALA A 67 -19.21 3.74 18.00
C ALA A 67 -20.30 4.54 18.73
N THR A 68 -20.73 5.66 18.17
CA THR A 68 -21.79 6.51 18.73
C THR A 68 -23.14 5.78 18.73
N GLU A 69 -23.50 5.13 17.62
CA GLU A 69 -24.78 4.43 17.45
C GLU A 69 -24.86 3.13 18.26
N SER A 70 -23.73 2.49 18.56
CA SER A 70 -23.69 1.21 19.27
C SER A 70 -24.30 1.25 20.67
N LYS A 71 -24.40 2.44 21.31
CA LYS A 71 -24.80 2.66 22.72
C LYS A 71 -23.94 1.90 23.75
N ILE A 72 -22.88 1.22 23.31
CA ILE A 72 -21.90 0.54 24.17
C ILE A 72 -21.02 1.58 24.86
N TYR A 73 -20.72 2.69 24.17
CA TYR A 73 -19.79 3.73 24.62
C TYR A 73 -20.51 4.95 25.21
N GLY A 74 -21.49 4.69 26.08
CA GLY A 74 -22.33 5.71 26.72
C GLY A 74 -23.70 5.86 26.06
N ALA A 75 -24.69 6.35 26.82
CA ALA A 75 -26.08 6.43 26.38
C ALA A 75 -26.29 7.31 25.14
N ASN A 76 -25.43 8.33 24.98
CA ASN A 76 -25.40 9.26 23.84
C ASN A 76 -24.09 9.16 23.02
N GLY A 77 -23.28 8.11 23.22
CA GLY A 77 -21.98 7.98 22.54
C GLY A 77 -20.86 8.87 23.10
N GLU A 78 -20.97 9.32 24.35
CA GLU A 78 -20.00 10.21 25.03
C GLU A 78 -18.56 9.66 25.01
N TYR A 79 -18.42 8.33 24.98
CA TYR A 79 -17.13 7.63 24.95
C TYR A 79 -16.81 7.02 23.58
N ALA A 80 -17.53 7.39 22.51
CA ALA A 80 -17.28 6.86 21.16
C ALA A 80 -15.86 7.15 20.65
N PHE A 81 -15.19 8.18 21.19
CA PHE A 81 -13.78 8.46 20.89
C PHE A 81 -12.82 7.37 21.39
N VAL A 82 -13.19 6.60 22.42
CA VAL A 82 -12.31 5.57 23.03
C VAL A 82 -11.98 4.44 22.04
N PRO A 83 -12.94 3.72 21.45
CA PRO A 83 -12.64 2.65 20.51
C PRO A 83 -11.88 3.16 19.28
N VAL A 84 -12.20 4.38 18.83
CA VAL A 84 -11.56 5.01 17.68
C VAL A 84 -10.10 5.39 18.01
N ALA A 85 -9.85 6.07 19.13
CA ALA A 85 -8.50 6.45 19.53
C ALA A 85 -7.61 5.22 19.80
N VAL A 86 -8.16 4.20 20.47
CA VAL A 86 -7.45 2.94 20.74
C VAL A 86 -7.12 2.22 19.43
N GLY A 87 -8.10 2.06 18.54
CA GLY A 87 -7.89 1.45 17.23
C GLY A 87 -6.81 2.20 16.45
N PHE A 88 -6.93 3.52 16.32
CA PHE A 88 -6.00 4.38 15.60
C PHE A 88 -4.56 4.27 16.11
N VAL A 89 -4.35 4.39 17.43
CA VAL A 89 -3.01 4.29 18.01
C VAL A 89 -2.43 2.88 17.84
N ILE A 90 -3.23 1.83 18.03
CA ILE A 90 -2.78 0.45 17.82
C ILE A 90 -2.43 0.21 16.34
N GLY A 91 -3.19 0.78 15.41
CA GLY A 91 -2.90 0.72 13.97
C GLY A 91 -1.56 1.34 13.61
N ALA A 92 -1.30 2.56 14.08
CA ALA A 92 -0.02 3.23 13.88
C ALA A 92 1.14 2.46 14.55
N ALA A 93 0.94 2.01 15.79
CA ALA A 93 1.93 1.23 16.53
C ALA A 93 2.18 -0.15 15.89
N PHE A 94 1.18 -0.75 15.24
CA PHE A 94 1.33 -2.00 14.51
C PHE A 94 2.27 -1.81 13.32
N VAL A 95 2.09 -0.76 12.51
CA VAL A 95 2.99 -0.49 11.37
C VAL A 95 4.42 -0.21 11.85
N TYR A 96 4.57 0.68 12.85
CA TYR A 96 5.86 0.90 13.50
C TYR A 96 6.48 -0.40 14.02
N GLY A 97 5.67 -1.25 14.66
CA GLY A 97 6.08 -2.56 15.14
C GLY A 97 6.52 -3.50 14.03
N THR A 98 5.88 -3.46 12.85
CA THR A 98 6.32 -4.21 11.68
C THR A 98 7.66 -3.72 11.15
N ASP A 99 7.93 -2.42 11.15
CA ASP A 99 9.24 -1.88 10.76
C ASP A 99 10.34 -2.30 11.72
N VAL A 100 10.06 -2.26 13.02
CA VAL A 100 10.96 -2.77 14.07
C VAL A 100 11.16 -4.29 13.91
N LEU A 101 10.11 -5.05 13.64
CA LEU A 101 10.20 -6.50 13.49
C LEU A 101 10.99 -6.89 12.24
N ILE A 102 10.74 -6.24 11.09
CA ILE A 102 11.48 -6.47 9.84
C ILE A 102 12.96 -6.13 10.01
N SER A 103 13.27 -5.04 10.73
CA SER A 103 14.66 -4.68 11.04
C SER A 103 15.33 -5.63 12.02
N THR A 104 14.61 -6.12 13.04
CA THR A 104 15.16 -7.00 14.09
C THR A 104 15.29 -8.45 13.64
N LEU A 105 14.33 -8.99 12.87
CA LEU A 105 14.38 -10.35 12.32
C LEU A 105 15.51 -10.55 11.31
N GLY A 106 16.22 -9.50 10.92
CA GLY A 106 17.25 -9.62 9.91
C GLY A 106 16.67 -10.16 8.60
N ILE A 107 15.44 -9.79 8.22
CA ILE A 107 15.01 -9.87 6.80
C ILE A 107 15.83 -8.86 5.96
N GLN A 108 16.71 -8.09 6.61
CA GLN A 108 17.88 -7.43 6.04
C GLN A 108 19.08 -8.37 5.86
N SER A 109 18.92 -9.69 6.05
CA SER A 109 20.05 -10.62 6.01
C SER A 109 20.73 -10.50 4.65
N PRO A 110 22.07 -10.51 4.62
CA PRO A 110 22.82 -10.60 3.38
C PRO A 110 22.23 -11.69 2.48
N ASN A 111 21.66 -12.78 3.00
CA ASN A 111 21.09 -13.86 2.20
C ASN A 111 19.79 -13.50 1.46
N VAL A 112 18.85 -12.76 2.04
CA VAL A 112 17.64 -12.28 1.32
C VAL A 112 18.02 -11.19 0.33
N LEU A 113 18.88 -10.27 0.77
CA LEU A 113 19.44 -9.24 -0.10
C LEU A 113 20.24 -9.87 -1.25
N LEU A 114 21.06 -10.89 -1.00
CA LEU A 114 21.85 -11.67 -1.97
C LEU A 114 20.96 -12.55 -2.84
N ALA A 115 19.85 -13.09 -2.33
CA ALA A 115 18.89 -13.84 -3.13
C ALA A 115 18.16 -12.91 -4.11
N MET A 116 17.68 -11.75 -3.66
CA MET A 116 17.03 -10.77 -4.52
C MET A 116 18.02 -10.05 -5.44
N GLN A 117 19.22 -9.73 -4.93
CA GLN A 117 20.35 -9.29 -5.73
C GLN A 117 20.71 -10.34 -6.77
N SER A 118 20.78 -11.62 -6.42
CA SER A 118 21.06 -12.68 -7.40
C SER A 118 20.02 -12.64 -8.52
N VAL A 119 18.74 -12.37 -8.24
CA VAL A 119 17.72 -12.20 -9.29
C VAL A 119 18.03 -10.99 -10.19
N GLY A 120 18.37 -9.82 -9.63
CA GLY A 120 18.71 -8.62 -10.41
C GLY A 120 20.06 -8.72 -11.15
N PHE A 121 21.08 -9.25 -10.48
CA PHE A 121 22.42 -9.50 -11.00
C PHE A 121 22.44 -10.59 -12.05
N TYR A 122 21.67 -11.69 -11.92
CA TYR A 122 21.60 -12.73 -12.95
C TYR A 122 21.06 -12.11 -14.25
N GLU A 123 20.04 -11.25 -14.16
CA GLU A 123 19.42 -10.62 -15.32
C GLU A 123 20.32 -9.54 -15.96
N GLN A 124 21.02 -8.74 -15.14
CA GLN A 124 21.99 -7.74 -15.61
C GLN A 124 23.28 -8.39 -16.16
N ASN A 125 23.84 -9.41 -15.50
CA ASN A 125 24.99 -10.17 -16.00
C ASN A 125 24.65 -11.04 -17.20
N SER A 126 23.42 -11.53 -17.36
CA SER A 126 23.01 -12.24 -18.59
C SER A 126 23.02 -11.32 -19.80
N ARG A 127 22.52 -10.09 -19.66
CA ARG A 127 22.60 -9.06 -20.70
C ARG A 127 24.04 -8.61 -20.97
N ARG A 128 24.85 -8.39 -19.92
CA ARG A 128 26.27 -8.07 -20.06
C ARG A 128 27.08 -9.20 -20.68
N ARG A 129 26.81 -10.48 -20.36
CA ARG A 129 27.46 -11.64 -20.98
C ARG A 129 27.07 -11.81 -22.44
N GLN A 130 25.82 -11.53 -22.82
CA GLN A 130 25.41 -11.49 -24.23
C GLN A 130 26.18 -10.43 -25.02
N ILE A 131 26.39 -9.24 -24.44
CA ILE A 131 27.14 -8.14 -25.07
C ILE A 131 28.65 -8.40 -25.03
N ALA A 132 29.17 -8.97 -23.96
CA ALA A 132 30.60 -9.27 -23.78
C ALA A 132 31.07 -10.51 -24.56
N HIS A 133 30.16 -11.40 -24.98
CA HIS A 133 30.50 -12.47 -25.92
C HIS A 133 30.87 -11.95 -27.32
N ILE A 134 30.59 -10.67 -27.62
CA ILE A 134 30.98 -10.02 -28.88
C ILE A 134 32.40 -9.46 -28.81
N ASN A 135 32.92 -9.15 -27.62
CA ASN A 135 34.24 -8.53 -27.44
C ASN A 135 34.92 -9.09 -26.18
N ARG A 136 35.87 -10.01 -26.35
CA ARG A 136 36.79 -10.43 -25.28
C ARG A 136 38.23 -10.53 -25.77
N PRO A 137 39.15 -9.77 -25.17
CA PRO A 137 40.49 -10.25 -24.87
C PRO A 137 40.52 -10.83 -23.44
N THR A 138 41.39 -11.81 -23.25
CA THR A 138 41.66 -12.53 -22.00
C THR A 138 42.79 -11.86 -21.23
N GLU A 139 42.61 -11.60 -19.93
CA GLU A 139 43.76 -11.49 -19.02
C GLU A 139 43.40 -11.87 -17.57
N SER A 140 44.33 -12.63 -16.98
CA SER A 140 44.52 -13.03 -15.57
C SER A 140 44.70 -11.79 -14.68
N GLY A 141 44.30 -11.71 -13.41
CA GLY A 141 44.23 -12.71 -12.36
C GLY A 141 45.01 -12.14 -11.15
N GLU A 142 44.37 -11.26 -10.36
CA GLU A 142 44.92 -10.73 -9.10
C GLU A 142 43.95 -10.95 -7.94
N ILE A 143 44.50 -11.38 -6.80
CA ILE A 143 43.78 -11.63 -5.55
C ILE A 143 43.55 -10.28 -4.86
N GLY A 144 42.33 -9.75 -4.99
CA GLY A 144 41.93 -8.48 -4.38
C GLY A 144 41.62 -8.64 -2.89
N THR A 145 42.21 -7.78 -2.07
CA THR A 145 41.70 -7.46 -0.72
C THR A 145 40.24 -7.02 -0.83
N VAL A 146 39.38 -7.50 0.08
CA VAL A 146 37.96 -7.10 0.14
C VAL A 146 37.89 -5.64 0.59
N TYR A 147 38.06 -4.71 -0.34
CA TYR A 147 37.61 -3.34 -0.18
C TYR A 147 36.09 -3.37 -0.23
N GLU A 148 35.40 -2.94 0.84
CA GLU A 148 33.98 -2.64 0.77
C GLU A 148 33.80 -1.49 -0.23
N ASP A 149 33.35 -1.84 -1.42
CA ASP A 149 33.08 -0.87 -2.49
C ASP A 149 31.94 0.06 -2.03
N PRO A 150 32.15 1.38 -1.90
CA PRO A 150 31.12 2.33 -1.50
C PRO A 150 29.90 2.33 -2.46
N ASN A 151 30.04 1.88 -3.72
CA ASN A 151 28.90 1.64 -4.60
C ASN A 151 28.04 0.46 -4.14
N ASN A 152 28.62 -0.51 -3.44
CA ASN A 152 27.91 -1.66 -2.90
C ASN A 152 27.05 -1.25 -1.69
N GLU A 153 27.55 -0.40 -0.79
CA GLU A 153 26.76 0.15 0.31
C GLU A 153 25.59 1.01 -0.18
N ALA A 154 25.83 1.94 -1.11
CA ALA A 154 24.79 2.79 -1.67
C ALA A 154 23.69 1.97 -2.37
N ARG A 155 24.08 0.94 -3.13
CA ARG A 155 23.17 0.00 -3.79
C ARG A 155 22.40 -0.87 -2.79
N ASN A 156 23.07 -1.38 -1.75
CA ASN A 156 22.42 -2.15 -0.68
C ASN A 156 21.35 -1.31 0.03
N ASN A 157 21.64 -0.04 0.29
CA ASN A 157 20.68 0.90 0.88
C ASN A 157 19.49 1.17 -0.05
N GLN A 158 19.70 1.29 -1.36
CA GLN A 158 18.62 1.45 -2.33
C GLN A 158 17.69 0.21 -2.39
N TRP A 159 18.27 -0.99 -2.44
CA TRP A 159 17.48 -2.24 -2.44
C TRP A 159 16.70 -2.44 -1.15
N ARG A 160 17.32 -2.11 -0.01
CA ARG A 160 16.68 -2.14 1.30
C ARG A 160 15.44 -1.23 1.32
N ARG A 161 15.55 -0.01 0.79
CA ARG A 161 14.41 0.92 0.69
C ARG A 161 13.28 0.36 -0.19
N ILE A 162 13.62 -0.21 -1.36
CA ILE A 162 12.62 -0.79 -2.26
C ILE A 162 11.91 -1.99 -1.63
N LEU A 163 12.65 -2.87 -0.94
CA LEU A 163 12.07 -4.02 -0.26
C LEU A 163 11.14 -3.59 0.88
N LEU A 164 11.59 -2.64 1.72
CA LEU A 164 10.77 -2.08 2.78
C LEU A 164 9.50 -1.45 2.22
N LEU A 165 9.59 -0.68 1.14
CA LEU A 165 8.43 -0.10 0.46
C LEU A 165 7.45 -1.18 -0.05
N VAL A 166 7.94 -2.23 -0.72
CA VAL A 166 7.08 -3.31 -1.22
C VAL A 166 6.37 -4.03 -0.07
N VAL A 167 7.10 -4.33 1.01
CA VAL A 167 6.54 -5.00 2.18
C VAL A 167 5.54 -4.10 2.91
N ALA A 168 5.87 -2.83 3.13
CA ALA A 168 5.00 -1.84 3.76
C ALA A 168 3.68 -1.72 2.99
N ILE A 169 3.72 -1.51 1.67
CA ILE A 169 2.51 -1.43 0.83
C ILE A 169 1.73 -2.75 0.87
N THR A 170 2.40 -3.89 0.80
CA THR A 170 1.71 -5.19 0.88
C THR A 170 0.99 -5.39 2.22
N VAL A 171 1.63 -5.02 3.33
CA VAL A 171 1.02 -5.09 4.66
C VAL A 171 -0.13 -4.09 4.77
N HIS A 172 -0.01 -2.92 4.14
CA HIS A 172 -1.03 -1.88 4.14
C HIS A 172 -2.31 -2.28 3.40
N ASN A 173 -2.18 -3.07 2.34
CA ASN A 173 -3.30 -3.59 1.56
C ASN A 173 -4.18 -4.60 2.33
N ILE A 174 -3.69 -5.16 3.46
CA ILE A 174 -4.48 -6.06 4.30
C ILE A 174 -5.62 -5.30 5.01
N PRO A 175 -5.37 -4.22 5.76
CA PRO A 175 -6.42 -3.35 6.30
C PRO A 175 -7.42 -2.85 5.26
N GLU A 176 -6.98 -2.49 4.05
CA GLU A 176 -7.87 -2.02 2.98
C GLU A 176 -8.83 -3.12 2.51
N GLY A 177 -8.30 -4.31 2.21
CA GLY A 177 -9.11 -5.46 1.86
C GLY A 177 -10.13 -5.78 2.96
N LEU A 178 -9.69 -5.81 4.22
CA LEU A 178 -10.56 -6.00 5.38
C LEU A 178 -11.66 -4.93 5.46
N ALA A 179 -11.34 -3.64 5.24
CA ALA A 179 -12.29 -2.54 5.29
C ALA A 179 -13.39 -2.69 4.23
N VAL A 180 -13.01 -3.01 2.98
CA VAL A 180 -13.98 -3.34 1.91
C VAL A 180 -14.85 -4.53 2.29
N GLY A 181 -14.23 -5.59 2.82
CA GLY A 181 -14.92 -6.80 3.26
C GLY A 181 -15.95 -6.54 4.35
N VAL A 182 -15.53 -5.82 5.39
CA VAL A 182 -16.38 -5.39 6.50
C VAL A 182 -17.51 -4.50 6.01
N GLY A 183 -17.21 -3.52 5.14
CA GLY A 183 -18.22 -2.60 4.61
C GLY A 183 -19.37 -3.35 3.93
N PHE A 184 -19.06 -4.32 3.08
CA PHE A 184 -20.08 -5.16 2.44
C PHE A 184 -20.72 -6.17 3.41
N GLY A 185 -19.94 -6.74 4.34
CA GLY A 185 -20.41 -7.66 5.38
C GLY A 185 -21.44 -7.03 6.31
N ALA A 186 -21.26 -5.75 6.65
CA ALA A 186 -22.04 -5.00 7.62
C ALA A 186 -23.32 -4.38 7.03
N ILE A 187 -23.63 -4.60 5.75
CA ILE A 187 -24.79 -3.97 5.13
C ILE A 187 -26.08 -4.28 5.92
N GLY A 188 -26.77 -3.23 6.35
CA GLY A 188 -27.98 -3.31 7.17
C GLY A 188 -27.76 -3.43 8.68
N SER A 189 -26.50 -3.39 9.17
CA SER A 189 -26.21 -3.40 10.61
C SER A 189 -26.39 -2.04 11.28
N SER A 190 -26.36 -0.95 10.52
CA SER A 190 -26.59 0.43 10.99
C SER A 190 -27.19 1.29 9.88
N ALA A 191 -27.59 2.53 10.20
CA ALA A 191 -28.14 3.46 9.21
C ALA A 191 -27.11 3.78 8.10
N SER A 192 -25.83 3.80 8.46
CA SER A 192 -24.72 4.19 7.61
C SER A 192 -23.97 3.00 6.99
N ALA A 193 -24.27 1.76 7.42
CA ALA A 193 -23.79 0.55 6.75
C ALA A 193 -24.68 0.21 5.55
N THR A 194 -24.64 1.06 4.51
CA THR A 194 -25.42 0.87 3.29
C THR A 194 -24.58 0.23 2.18
N PHE A 195 -25.25 -0.35 1.18
CA PHE A 195 -24.58 -0.82 -0.03
C PHE A 195 -23.82 0.30 -0.75
N GLU A 196 -24.39 1.51 -0.77
CA GLU A 196 -23.81 2.66 -1.44
C GLU A 196 -22.51 3.08 -0.73
N ASN A 197 -22.50 3.12 0.61
CA ASN A 197 -21.30 3.45 1.41
C ASN A 197 -20.20 2.40 1.25
N ALA A 198 -20.54 1.11 1.32
CA ALA A 198 -19.58 0.02 1.08
C ALA A 198 -18.99 0.07 -0.34
N ARG A 199 -19.81 0.40 -1.34
CA ARG A 199 -19.36 0.58 -2.72
C ARG A 199 -18.42 1.77 -2.86
N ASN A 200 -18.79 2.91 -2.28
CA ASN A 200 -18.01 4.14 -2.37
C ASN A 200 -16.66 3.99 -1.66
N LEU A 201 -16.62 3.34 -0.49
CA LEU A 201 -15.39 2.97 0.21
C LEU A 201 -14.43 2.20 -0.71
N ALA A 202 -14.92 1.15 -1.37
CA ALA A 202 -14.10 0.35 -2.27
C ALA A 202 -13.74 1.07 -3.58
N ILE A 203 -14.55 2.01 -4.06
CA ILE A 203 -14.15 2.90 -5.16
C ILE A 203 -13.01 3.83 -4.72
N GLY A 204 -13.12 4.44 -3.54
CA GLY A 204 -12.11 5.31 -2.96
C GLY A 204 -10.77 4.62 -2.78
N ILE A 205 -10.78 3.44 -2.16
CA ILE A 205 -9.59 2.57 -2.03
C ILE A 205 -9.02 2.24 -3.41
N GLY A 206 -9.85 1.79 -4.36
CA GLY A 206 -9.35 1.47 -5.71
C GLY A 206 -8.61 2.63 -6.38
N ILE A 207 -9.05 3.87 -6.16
CA ILE A 207 -8.45 5.07 -6.78
C ILE A 207 -7.05 5.38 -6.24
N GLN A 208 -6.75 5.15 -4.95
CA GLN A 208 -5.37 5.21 -4.43
C GLN A 208 -4.54 3.98 -4.78
N ASN A 209 -5.18 2.82 -4.94
CA ASN A 209 -4.45 1.60 -5.25
C ASN A 209 -3.78 1.67 -6.64
N PHE A 210 -4.38 2.44 -7.56
CA PHE A 210 -3.76 2.73 -8.85
C PHE A 210 -2.37 3.40 -8.75
N PRO A 211 -2.20 4.58 -8.14
CA PRO A 211 -0.86 5.16 -7.97
C PRO A 211 0.06 4.31 -7.07
N GLU A 212 -0.46 3.53 -6.12
CA GLU A 212 0.35 2.61 -5.30
C GLU A 212 0.96 1.45 -6.12
N GLY A 213 0.18 0.82 -7.00
CA GLY A 213 0.69 -0.23 -7.88
C GLY A 213 1.86 0.27 -8.74
N LEU A 214 1.77 1.52 -9.19
CA LEU A 214 2.87 2.20 -9.91
C LEU A 214 4.06 2.49 -8.98
N ALA A 215 3.80 2.91 -7.75
CA ALA A 215 4.81 3.22 -6.73
C ALA A 215 5.63 1.98 -6.31
N VAL A 216 5.07 0.77 -6.39
CA VAL A 216 5.82 -0.48 -6.20
C VAL A 216 6.61 -0.84 -7.46
N ALA A 217 5.97 -0.78 -8.63
CA ALA A 217 6.56 -1.27 -9.88
C ALA A 217 7.71 -0.38 -10.40
N LEU A 218 7.61 0.95 -10.29
CA LEU A 218 8.63 1.86 -10.84
C LEU A 218 9.98 1.78 -10.15
N PRO A 219 10.10 1.78 -8.81
CA PRO A 219 11.38 1.65 -8.13
C PRO A 219 12.07 0.31 -8.44
N LEU A 220 11.31 -0.79 -8.53
CA LEU A 220 11.83 -2.10 -8.95
C LEU A 220 12.43 -2.03 -10.36
N GLN A 221 11.71 -1.42 -11.31
CA GLN A 221 12.21 -1.24 -12.67
C GLN A 221 13.43 -0.30 -12.71
N ALA A 222 13.42 0.77 -11.91
CA ALA A 222 14.54 1.72 -11.79
C ALA A 222 15.81 1.06 -11.22
N ALA A 223 15.64 0.07 -10.33
CA ALA A 223 16.72 -0.75 -9.78
C ALA A 223 17.24 -1.84 -10.75
N GLY A 224 16.67 -1.91 -11.95
CA GLY A 224 17.16 -2.79 -13.03
C GLY A 224 16.38 -4.09 -13.21
N ILE A 225 15.30 -4.31 -12.47
CA ILE A 225 14.40 -5.45 -12.68
C ILE A 225 13.67 -5.28 -14.03
N SER A 226 13.44 -6.38 -14.74
CA SER A 226 12.69 -6.32 -16.00
C SER A 226 11.26 -5.80 -15.78
N THR A 227 10.73 -5.09 -16.78
CA THR A 227 9.39 -4.50 -16.75
C THR A 227 8.32 -5.50 -16.33
N LEU A 228 8.37 -6.72 -16.88
CA LEU A 228 7.38 -7.76 -16.58
C LEU A 228 7.47 -8.23 -15.12
N LYS A 229 8.68 -8.41 -14.59
CA LYS A 229 8.87 -8.77 -13.17
C LYS A 229 8.43 -7.64 -12.24
N SER A 230 8.73 -6.39 -12.61
CA SER A 230 8.32 -5.21 -11.84
C SER A 230 6.80 -5.08 -11.78
N PHE A 231 6.11 -5.33 -12.89
CA PHE A 231 4.66 -5.45 -12.94
C PHE A 231 4.15 -6.60 -12.05
N TRP A 232 4.74 -7.79 -12.15
CA TRP A 232 4.34 -8.95 -11.34
C TRP A 232 4.41 -8.66 -9.84
N TYR A 233 5.52 -8.08 -9.36
CA TYR A 233 5.65 -7.69 -7.97
C TYR A 233 4.68 -6.55 -7.59
N GLY A 234 4.48 -5.57 -8.47
CA GLY A 234 3.55 -4.46 -8.23
C GLY A 234 2.08 -4.88 -8.12
N GLN A 235 1.62 -5.88 -8.87
CA GLN A 235 0.25 -6.39 -8.71
C GLN A 235 0.14 -7.43 -7.58
N LEU A 236 1.23 -8.15 -7.27
CA LEU A 236 1.24 -9.15 -6.19
C LEU A 236 1.11 -8.47 -4.82
N SER A 237 1.61 -7.24 -4.65
CA SER A 237 1.44 -6.50 -3.40
C SER A 237 -0.02 -6.22 -3.08
N GLY A 238 -0.91 -6.09 -4.08
CA GLY A 238 -2.36 -5.92 -3.90
C GLY A 238 -3.16 -7.23 -3.81
N MET A 239 -2.55 -8.38 -4.08
CA MET A 239 -3.25 -9.68 -4.09
C MET A 239 -3.74 -10.11 -2.69
N VAL A 240 -3.26 -9.45 -1.65
CA VAL A 240 -3.74 -9.68 -0.27
C VAL A 240 -5.15 -9.11 -0.05
N GLU A 241 -5.58 -8.11 -0.83
CA GLU A 241 -6.87 -7.44 -0.63
C GLU A 241 -8.06 -8.39 -0.83
N PRO A 242 -8.13 -9.21 -1.90
CA PRO A 242 -9.25 -10.16 -2.08
C PRO A 242 -9.37 -11.18 -0.94
N ILE A 243 -8.23 -11.66 -0.44
CA ILE A 243 -8.20 -12.62 0.67
C ILE A 243 -8.71 -11.94 1.93
N ALA A 244 -8.16 -10.77 2.25
CA ALA A 244 -8.54 -9.95 3.39
C ALA A 244 -10.04 -9.55 3.34
N GLY A 245 -10.56 -9.18 2.17
CA GLY A 245 -11.97 -8.79 2.03
C GLY A 245 -12.95 -9.93 2.22
N VAL A 246 -12.65 -11.12 1.71
CA VAL A 246 -13.50 -12.29 1.99
C VAL A 246 -13.49 -12.60 3.49
N LEU A 247 -12.32 -12.58 4.14
CA LEU A 247 -12.21 -12.78 5.58
C LEU A 247 -12.98 -11.71 6.38
N GLY A 248 -12.88 -10.44 5.97
CA GLY A 248 -13.62 -9.33 6.57
C GLY A 248 -15.13 -9.51 6.47
N ALA A 249 -15.64 -9.90 5.31
CA ALA A 249 -17.07 -10.10 5.10
C ALA A 249 -17.64 -11.29 5.88
N VAL A 250 -16.87 -12.39 6.00
CA VAL A 250 -17.27 -13.56 6.80
C VAL A 250 -17.21 -13.26 8.29
N GLY A 251 -16.24 -12.46 8.72
CA GLY A 251 -16.00 -12.13 10.13
C GLY A 251 -16.99 -11.14 10.75
N VAL A 252 -17.80 -10.43 9.96
CA VAL A 252 -18.65 -9.33 10.45
C VAL A 252 -19.61 -9.73 11.57
N THR A 253 -20.20 -10.93 11.54
CA THR A 253 -21.16 -11.35 12.58
C THR A 253 -20.52 -11.58 13.95
N LEU A 254 -19.21 -11.86 13.99
CA LEU A 254 -18.42 -11.92 15.23
C LEU A 254 -17.75 -10.57 15.55
N ALA A 255 -17.56 -9.73 14.53
CA ALA A 255 -16.76 -8.51 14.61
C ALA A 255 -17.56 -7.23 14.83
N ALA A 256 -18.90 -7.23 14.83
CA ALA A 256 -19.71 -6.01 14.93
C ALA A 256 -19.29 -5.04 16.06
N PRO A 257 -19.01 -5.48 17.31
CA PRO A 257 -18.49 -4.60 18.36
C PRO A 257 -17.03 -4.15 18.14
N ALA A 258 -16.27 -4.90 17.36
CA ALA A 258 -14.88 -4.63 17.01
C ALA A 258 -14.73 -3.72 15.77
N LEU A 259 -15.79 -3.51 14.98
CA LEU A 259 -15.71 -2.75 13.73
C LEU A 259 -15.20 -1.30 13.91
N PRO A 260 -15.63 -0.52 14.93
CA PRO A 260 -15.06 0.81 15.16
C PRO A 260 -13.56 0.78 15.43
N TYR A 261 -13.07 -0.22 16.16
CA TYR A 261 -11.63 -0.38 16.40
C TYR A 261 -10.91 -0.77 15.12
N ALA A 262 -11.46 -1.68 14.32
CA ALA A 262 -10.84 -2.17 13.10
C ALA A 262 -10.72 -1.07 12.03
N LEU A 263 -11.77 -0.26 11.83
CA LEU A 263 -11.74 0.87 10.91
C LEU A 263 -10.76 1.95 11.38
N ALA A 264 -10.77 2.27 12.69
CA ALA A 264 -9.82 3.24 13.22
C ALA A 264 -8.38 2.72 13.19
N PHE A 265 -8.16 1.42 13.41
CA PHE A 265 -6.87 0.74 13.22
C PHE A 265 -6.36 0.89 11.79
N ALA A 266 -7.21 0.64 10.79
CA ALA A 266 -6.85 0.85 9.39
C ALA A 266 -6.46 2.30 9.12
N ALA A 267 -7.22 3.27 9.63
CA ALA A 267 -6.91 4.69 9.49
C ALA A 267 -5.59 5.09 10.16
N GLY A 268 -5.32 4.58 11.37
CA GLY A 268 -4.08 4.83 12.09
C GLY A 268 -2.85 4.27 11.38
N ALA A 269 -2.96 3.04 10.87
CA ALA A 269 -1.93 2.44 10.03
C ALA A 269 -1.69 3.26 8.75
N MET A 270 -2.75 3.73 8.09
CA MET A 270 -2.68 4.51 6.85
C MET A 270 -2.02 5.87 7.05
N ILE A 271 -2.39 6.59 8.11
CA ILE A 271 -1.74 7.86 8.45
C ILE A 271 -0.26 7.67 8.80
N TYR A 272 0.10 6.60 9.54
CA TYR A 272 1.50 6.31 9.84
C TYR A 272 2.32 6.10 8.56
N VAL A 273 1.87 5.22 7.65
CA VAL A 273 2.54 4.95 6.37
C VAL A 273 2.69 6.22 5.53
N VAL A 274 1.66 7.07 5.46
CA VAL A 274 1.76 8.31 4.69
C VAL A 274 2.85 9.22 5.25
N ILE A 275 2.91 9.37 6.58
CA ILE A 275 3.86 10.27 7.24
C ILE A 275 5.29 9.72 7.21
N ASP A 276 5.47 8.43 7.47
CA ASP A 276 6.79 7.82 7.64
C ASP A 276 7.42 7.38 6.31
N ASP A 277 6.60 6.94 5.34
CA ASP A 277 7.10 6.42 4.06
C ASP A 277 6.78 7.33 2.86
N ILE A 278 5.49 7.58 2.59
CA ILE A 278 5.06 8.16 1.30
C ILE A 278 5.51 9.61 1.15
N VAL A 279 5.28 10.44 2.17
CA VAL A 279 5.68 11.85 2.14
C VAL A 279 7.20 11.99 2.05
N PRO A 280 8.01 11.32 2.88
CA PRO A 280 9.47 11.37 2.77
C PRO A 280 9.99 10.88 1.42
N GLU A 281 9.49 9.75 0.89
CA GLU A 281 9.93 9.21 -0.40
C GLU A 281 9.61 10.15 -1.56
N ALA A 282 8.42 10.77 -1.57
CA ALA A 282 8.03 11.73 -2.59
C ALA A 282 8.88 13.02 -2.57
N HIS A 283 9.53 13.33 -1.44
CA HIS A 283 10.37 14.53 -1.27
C HIS A 283 11.87 14.28 -1.53
N GLN A 284 12.32 13.03 -1.62
CA GLN A 284 13.75 12.68 -1.71
C GLN A 284 14.47 13.25 -2.95
N SER A 285 13.77 13.48 -4.06
CA SER A 285 14.42 13.77 -5.36
C SER A 285 14.27 15.21 -5.86
N GLY A 286 14.07 16.17 -4.94
CA GLY A 286 14.00 17.60 -5.26
C GLY A 286 12.68 18.07 -5.88
N ASN A 287 11.72 17.16 -6.12
CA ASN A 287 10.38 17.48 -6.64
C ASN A 287 9.34 17.68 -5.53
N GLY A 288 9.76 17.88 -4.27
CA GLY A 288 8.85 17.90 -3.10
C GLY A 288 7.67 18.87 -3.23
N LYS A 289 7.86 20.07 -3.81
CA LYS A 289 6.75 21.00 -4.04
C LYS A 289 5.69 20.46 -4.98
N LEU A 290 6.10 19.73 -6.04
CA LEU A 290 5.18 19.09 -6.98
C LEU A 290 4.46 17.93 -6.32
N ALA A 291 5.18 17.11 -5.54
CA ALA A 291 4.59 16.03 -4.76
C ALA A 291 3.55 16.56 -3.76
N SER A 292 3.85 17.67 -3.08
CA SER A 292 2.92 18.33 -2.15
C SER A 292 1.64 18.80 -2.85
N TRP A 293 1.74 19.45 -4.01
CA TRP A 293 0.56 19.84 -4.80
C TRP A 293 -0.22 18.64 -5.33
N ALA A 294 0.49 17.57 -5.73
CA ALA A 294 -0.15 16.32 -6.11
C ALA A 294 -0.92 15.71 -4.94
N ALA A 295 -0.40 15.78 -3.71
CA ALA A 295 -1.11 15.37 -2.50
C ALA A 295 -2.36 16.20 -2.24
N VAL A 296 -2.30 17.52 -2.40
CA VAL A 296 -3.49 18.38 -2.29
C VAL A 296 -4.55 17.98 -3.33
N VAL A 297 -4.15 17.71 -4.57
CA VAL A 297 -5.08 17.25 -5.63
C VAL A 297 -5.66 15.88 -5.29
N GLY A 298 -4.84 14.92 -4.84
CA GLY A 298 -5.31 13.60 -4.42
C GLY A 298 -6.31 13.67 -3.28
N PHE A 299 -6.01 14.48 -2.26
CA PHE A 299 -6.90 14.75 -1.15
C PHE A 299 -8.25 15.32 -1.62
N LEU A 300 -8.22 16.33 -2.49
CA LEU A 300 -9.44 16.94 -3.03
C LEU A 300 -10.27 15.96 -3.86
N VAL A 301 -9.62 15.14 -4.69
CA VAL A 301 -10.29 14.11 -5.48
C VAL A 301 -10.99 13.12 -4.56
N MET A 302 -10.29 12.59 -3.56
CA MET A 302 -10.87 11.63 -2.63
C MET A 302 -12.00 12.22 -1.79
N MET A 303 -11.79 13.42 -1.22
CA MET A 303 -12.84 14.14 -0.49
C MET A 303 -14.08 14.37 -1.36
N SER A 304 -13.88 14.77 -2.63
CA SER A 304 -15.00 15.01 -3.56
C SER A 304 -15.73 13.72 -3.92
N LEU A 305 -15.03 12.59 -4.01
CA LEU A 305 -15.63 11.29 -4.27
C LEU A 305 -16.43 10.81 -3.07
N ASP A 306 -15.89 10.95 -1.86
CA ASP A 306 -16.57 10.51 -0.65
C ASP A 306 -17.81 11.39 -0.37
N VAL A 307 -17.66 12.72 -0.39
CA VAL A 307 -18.76 13.67 -0.16
C VAL A 307 -19.76 13.72 -1.32
N GLY A 308 -19.29 13.55 -2.56
CA GLY A 308 -20.11 13.69 -3.76
C GLY A 308 -20.83 12.41 -4.17
N LEU A 309 -20.34 11.24 -3.75
CA LEU A 309 -20.98 9.95 -4.04
C LEU A 309 -21.63 9.31 -2.80
N GLY A 310 -21.24 9.70 -1.58
CA GLY A 310 -21.74 9.22 -0.29
C GLY A 310 -23.01 9.91 0.20
#